data_AF-A0A2E9A7T9-F1
#
_entry.id   AF-A0A2E9A7T9-F1
#
_cell.length_a   1.000
_cell.length_b   1.000
_cell.length_c   1.000
_cell.angle_alpha   90.00
_cell.angle_beta   90.00
_cell.angle_gamma   90.00
#
_symmetry.space_group_name_H-M   'P 1'
#
loop_
_entity.id
_entity.type
_entity.pdbx_description
1 polymer ?
#
loop_
_entity_poly.entity_id
_entity_poly.type
_entity_poly.pdbx_seq_one_letter_code
_entity_poly.pdbx_strand_id
1 'polypeptide(L)' 'GQGPHTCVGAGFAQTESVLILAELVRRLDWLLEPGQTVRPAARMTTRPADQVMLHVRPPAA' A
#
# COMPACT_ATOMS: atom_id res chain seq x y z
N GLY A 1 -13.57 -1.99 10.13
CA GLY A 1 -14.69 -2.26 11.05
C GLY A 1 -14.64 -1.25 12.18
N GLN A 2 -15.75 -1.07 12.89
CA GLN A 2 -15.83 -0.20 14.07
C GLN A 2 -16.59 -0.92 15.18
N GLY A 3 -16.40 -0.50 16.43
CA GLY A 3 -17.11 -1.05 17.59
C GLY A 3 -16.44 -2.28 18.23
N PRO A 4 -17.17 -3.01 19.10
CA PRO A 4 -16.61 -4.09 19.94
C PRO A 4 -16.00 -5.26 19.18
N HIS A 5 -16.40 -5.47 17.91
CA HIS A 5 -15.87 -6.50 17.02
C HIS A 5 -14.97 -5.92 15.93
N THR A 6 -14.29 -4.80 16.21
CA THR A 6 -13.24 -4.31 15.32
C THR A 6 -12.11 -5.33 15.17
N CYS A 7 -11.27 -5.15 14.14
CA CYS A 7 -10.13 -6.01 13.93
C CYS A 7 -9.23 -5.97 15.18
N VAL A 8 -9.01 -7.13 15.80
CA VAL A 8 -8.12 -7.26 16.98
C VAL A 8 -6.70 -6.78 16.67
N GLY A 9 -6.27 -6.88 15.41
CA GLY A 9 -4.97 -6.41 14.93
C GLY A 9 -4.95 -4.96 14.44
N ALA A 10 -6.02 -4.17 14.58
CA ALA A 10 -6.10 -2.83 13.98
C ALA A 10 -4.97 -1.89 14.43
N GLY A 11 -4.65 -1.84 15.72
CA GLY A 11 -3.58 -1.00 16.24
C GLY A 11 -2.19 -1.41 15.75
N PHE A 12 -1.94 -2.72 15.67
CA PHE A 12 -0.71 -3.28 15.13
C PHE A 12 -0.55 -2.93 13.65
N ALA A 13 -1.55 -3.27 12.83
CA ALA A 13 -1.53 -3.04 11.39
C ALA A 13 -1.38 -1.54 11.06
N GLN A 14 -2.00 -0.65 11.84
CA GLN A 14 -1.84 0.79 11.67
C GLN A 14 -0.40 1.23 11.95
N THR A 15 0.19 0.78 13.06
CA THR A 15 1.56 1.14 13.44
C THR A 15 2.56 0.63 12.40
N GLU A 16 2.44 -0.64 12.02
CA GLU A 16 3.28 -1.26 10.98
C GLU A 16 3.16 -0.51 9.65
N SER A 17 1.94 -0.24 9.19
CA SER A 17 1.71 0.45 7.91
C SER A 17 2.33 1.85 7.90
N VAL A 18 2.18 2.61 8.99
CA VAL A 18 2.78 3.95 9.08
C VAL A 18 4.31 3.88 9.03
N LEU A 19 4.93 2.92 9.73
CA LEU A 19 6.39 2.76 9.72
C LEU A 19 6.92 2.36 8.34
N ILE A 20 6.26 1.40 7.68
CA ILE A 20 6.61 0.98 6.31
C ILE A 20 6.48 2.17 5.35
N LEU A 21 5.33 2.86 5.37
CA LEU A 21 5.10 4.01 4.50
C LEU A 21 6.10 5.14 4.76
N ALA A 22 6.38 5.48 6.02
CA ALA A 22 7.34 6.51 6.37
C ALA A 22 8.75 6.20 5.86
N GLU A 23 9.16 4.93 5.87
CA GLU A 23 10.45 4.54 5.33
C GLU A 23 10.48 4.63 3.79
N LEU A 24 9.44 4.12 3.15
CA LEU A 24 9.29 4.09 1.70
C LEU A 24 9.24 5.51 1.10
N VAL A 25 8.42 6.41 1.64
CA VAL A 25 8.24 7.77 1.09
C VAL A 25 9.42 8.70 1.35
N ARG A 26 10.21 8.47 2.41
CA ARG A 26 11.41 9.27 2.69
C ARG A 26 12.58 8.94 1.76
N ARG A 27 12.60 7.73 1.21
CA ARG A 27 13.78 7.17 0.53
C ARG A 27 13.59 6.91 -0.95
N LEU A 28 12.37 6.99 -1.47
CA LEU A 28 12.07 6.61 -2.85
C LEU A 28 11.07 7.59 -3.47
N ASP A 29 11.38 8.02 -4.69
CA ASP A 29 10.41 8.55 -5.65
C ASP A 29 9.79 7.38 -6.41
N TRP A 30 8.48 7.44 -6.65
CA TRP A 30 7.70 6.34 -7.21
C TRP A 30 7.10 6.72 -8.57
N LEU A 31 7.22 5.84 -9.55
CA LEU A 31 6.59 5.98 -10.86
C LEU A 31 5.82 4.70 -11.18
N LEU A 32 4.56 4.83 -11.57
CA LEU A 32 3.76 3.70 -12.04
C LEU A 32 4.30 3.22 -13.40
N GLU A 33 4.30 1.90 -13.62
CA GLU A 33 4.56 1.34 -14.96
C GLU A 33 3.69 2.07 -16.01
N PRO A 34 4.28 2.62 -17.08
CA PRO A 34 3.53 3.36 -18.10
C PRO A 34 2.34 2.58 -18.66
N GLY A 35 1.17 3.22 -18.68
CA GLY A 35 -0.07 2.64 -19.20
C GLY A 35 -0.73 1.59 -18.29
N GLN A 36 -0.15 1.26 -17.13
CA GLN A 36 -0.77 0.35 -16.19
C GLN A 36 -2.02 0.99 -15.56
N THR A 37 -3.11 0.22 -15.50
CA THR A 37 -4.35 0.59 -14.82
C THR A 37 -4.60 -0.32 -13.63
N VAL A 38 -5.20 0.21 -12.57
CA VAL A 38 -5.49 -0.57 -11.35
C VAL A 38 -7.01 -0.78 -11.27
N ARG A 39 -7.44 -2.03 -11.34
CA ARG A 39 -8.85 -2.40 -11.15
C ARG A 39 -9.02 -3.25 -9.89
N PRO A 40 -9.99 -2.95 -9.02
CA PRO A 40 -10.27 -3.80 -7.87
C PRO A 40 -10.89 -5.14 -8.30
N ALA A 41 -10.48 -6.22 -7.63
CA ALA A 41 -11.06 -7.54 -7.75
C ALA A 41 -11.39 -8.09 -6.36
N ALA A 42 -12.61 -8.60 -6.19
CA ALA A 42 -13.01 -9.31 -5.00
C ALA A 42 -12.48 -10.74 -5.07
N ARG A 43 -11.54 -11.08 -4.18
CA ARG A 43 -11.08 -12.46 -3.97
C ARG A 43 -11.53 -12.89 -2.59
N MET A 44 -10.59 -13.20 -1.69
CA MET A 44 -10.89 -13.34 -0.26
C MET A 44 -10.88 -11.97 0.46
N THR A 45 -10.03 -11.06 0.00
CA THR A 45 -10.04 -9.63 0.32
C THR A 45 -10.08 -8.83 -0.98
N THR A 46 -10.46 -7.54 -0.91
CA THR A 46 -10.34 -6.63 -2.04
C THR A 46 -8.87 -6.39 -2.33
N ARG A 47 -8.44 -6.65 -3.57
CA ARG A 47 -7.07 -6.44 -4.03
C ARG A 47 -7.05 -6.04 -5.50
N PRO A 48 -5.93 -5.51 -6.03
CA PRO A 48 -5.78 -5.32 -7.47
C PRO A 48 -6.02 -6.62 -8.25
N ALA A 49 -6.62 -6.52 -9.44
CA ALA A 49 -6.87 -7.66 -10.32
C ALA A 49 -5.55 -8.34 -10.75
N ASP A 50 -4.55 -7.50 -11.04
CA ASP A 50 -3.20 -7.82 -11.47
C ASP A 50 -2.18 -7.10 -10.56
N GLN A 51 -0.91 -7.48 -10.61
CA GLN A 51 0.14 -6.83 -9.80
C GLN A 51 0.28 -5.34 -10.17
N VAL A 52 0.61 -4.51 -9.17
CA VAL A 52 0.92 -3.09 -9.39
C VAL A 52 2.44 -2.96 -9.51
N MET A 53 2.93 -2.82 -10.75
CA MET A 53 4.35 -2.64 -11.03
C MET A 53 4.76 -1.17 -10.88
N LEU A 54 5.88 -0.91 -10.21
CA LEU A 54 6.41 0.43 -9.91
C LEU A 54 7.90 0.49 -10.26
N HIS A 55 8.32 1.63 -10.81
CA HIS A 55 9.72 2.03 -10.91
C HIS A 55 10.05 2.93 -9.73
N VAL A 56 11.23 2.75 -9.13
CA VAL A 56 11.69 3.57 -8.01
C VAL A 56 13.05 4.17 -8.27
N ARG A 57 13.29 5.36 -7.73
CA ARG A 57 14.58 6.04 -7.74
C ARG A 57 14.79 6.78 -6.42
N PRO A 58 16.04 7.11 -6.04
CA PRO A 58 16.28 7.99 -4.89
C PRO A 58 15.59 9.36 -5.09
N PRO A 59 15.12 10.01 -4.02
CA PRO A 59 14.56 11.35 -4.08
C PRO A 59 15.59 12.34 -4.63
N ALA A 60 15.13 13.32 -5.39
CA ALA A 60 15.97 14.46 -5.73
C ALA A 60 16.40 15.17 -4.43
N ALA A 61 17.71 15.47 -4.32
CA ALA A 61 18.29 16.18 -3.19
C ALA A 61 17.77 17.62 -3.08
#